data_AF-A0A5D3YGK8-F1
#
_entry.id   AF-A0A5D3YGK8-F1
#
_cell.length_a   1.000
_cell.length_b   1.000
_cell.length_c   1.000
_cell.angle_alpha   90.00
_cell.angle_beta   90.00
_cell.angle_gamma   90.00
#
_symmetry.space_group_name_H-M   'P 1'
#
loop_
_entity.id
_entity.type
_entity.pdbx_description
1 polymer ?
#
loop_
_entity_poly.entity_id
_entity_poly.type
_entity_poly.pdbx_seq_one_letter_code
_entity_poly.pdbx_strand_id
1 'polypeptide(L)'
;MLNFFQKISQNLSQLAFPNVCVCCGRENTQAQRQICSFCLEDRFEDANPNNEQASSDTLLPEEVLFQHALWAFDKGGDLQHLLHQLKYDRLTTIGVDLGRKLGERVQNHPHINEALQQKNAVILPVPLHYLKFRYRGFNQAFEIAKGFGSVFSELNICNIKDVVRTKNTRTQTGFSLEKRLQNISDAFTVKNKSAFAGKIVVIVDDVFTTGATTFELAQTLLKSEAESIIILTIAQA
;
A
#
# COMPACT_ATOMS: atom_id res chain seq x y z
N MET A 1 31.77 -13.89 33.40
CA MET A 1 31.91 -12.41 33.33
C MET A 1 31.43 -11.84 31.99
N LEU A 2 31.85 -12.37 30.83
CA LEU A 2 31.41 -11.89 29.50
C LEU A 2 29.87 -11.82 29.32
N ASN A 3 29.13 -12.86 29.74
CA ASN A 3 27.66 -12.87 29.63
C ASN A 3 26.95 -11.81 30.50
N PHE A 4 27.58 -11.33 31.58
CA PHE A 4 26.97 -10.32 32.46
C PHE A 4 27.08 -8.92 31.86
N PHE A 5 28.25 -8.59 31.30
CA PHE A 5 28.46 -7.34 30.58
C PHE A 5 27.64 -7.27 29.29
N GLN A 6 27.47 -8.38 28.56
CA GLN A 6 26.57 -8.45 27.42
C GLN A 6 25.10 -8.20 27.82
N LYS A 7 24.65 -8.79 28.93
CA LYS A 7 23.27 -8.62 29.42
C LYS A 7 23.00 -7.18 29.90
N ILE A 8 23.96 -6.56 30.58
CA ILE A 8 23.86 -5.14 30.98
C ILE A 8 23.86 -4.23 29.75
N SER A 9 24.75 -4.48 28.79
CA SER A 9 24.79 -3.71 27.54
C SER A 9 23.48 -3.82 26.75
N GLN A 10 22.90 -5.03 26.67
CA GLN A 10 21.62 -5.27 26.00
C GLN A 10 20.48 -4.54 26.73
N ASN A 11 20.41 -4.64 28.05
CA ASN A 11 19.37 -3.97 28.85
C ASN A 11 19.50 -2.44 28.80
N LEU A 12 20.71 -1.88 28.82
CA LEU A 12 20.94 -0.44 28.66
C LEU A 12 20.55 0.04 27.25
N SER A 13 20.84 -0.76 26.22
CA SER A 13 20.42 -0.44 24.86
C SER A 13 18.90 -0.46 24.68
N GLN A 14 18.19 -1.38 25.35
CA GLN A 14 16.72 -1.42 25.36
C GLN A 14 16.12 -0.26 26.15
N LEU A 15 16.80 0.23 27.19
CA LEU A 15 16.34 1.39 27.95
C LEU A 15 16.51 2.70 27.16
N ALA A 16 17.61 2.81 26.41
CA ALA A 16 17.92 3.98 25.58
C ALA A 16 17.16 4.00 24.25
N PHE A 17 16.84 2.81 23.70
CA PHE A 17 16.15 2.61 22.44
C PHE A 17 15.04 1.57 22.62
N PRO A 18 13.98 1.89 23.37
CA PRO A 18 12.90 0.95 23.61
C PRO A 18 12.18 0.66 22.29
N ASN A 19 11.98 -0.62 21.99
CA ASN A 19 11.19 -1.04 20.84
C ASN A 19 9.73 -0.73 21.14
N VAL A 20 9.26 0.46 20.77
CA VAL A 20 7.90 0.92 21.04
C VAL A 20 7.09 1.03 19.76
N CYS A 21 5.80 0.79 19.89
CA CYS A 21 4.84 1.00 18.83
C CYS A 21 4.78 2.50 18.48
N VAL A 22 5.05 2.86 17.23
CA VAL A 22 4.96 4.25 16.76
C VAL A 22 3.54 4.83 16.85
N CYS A 23 2.55 3.95 17.00
CA CYS A 23 1.13 4.25 17.05
C CYS A 23 0.70 4.58 18.49
N CYS A 24 0.89 3.67 19.45
CA CYS A 24 0.41 3.82 20.84
C CYS A 24 1.49 3.96 21.91
N GLY A 25 2.77 3.91 21.55
CA GLY A 25 3.89 4.02 22.49
C GLY A 25 4.13 2.79 23.40
N ARG A 26 3.30 1.74 23.31
CA ARG A 26 3.51 0.50 24.07
C ARG A 26 4.72 -0.28 23.55
N GLU A 27 5.38 -1.00 24.44
CA GLU A 27 6.49 -1.89 24.07
C GLU A 27 6.03 -2.93 23.04
N ASN A 28 6.83 -3.10 22.01
CA ASN A 28 6.62 -4.04 20.94
C ASN A 28 7.46 -5.28 21.22
N THR A 29 6.78 -6.39 21.46
CA THR A 29 7.42 -7.70 21.71
C THR A 29 8.08 -8.27 20.46
N GLN A 30 7.75 -7.73 19.28
CA GLN A 30 8.32 -8.15 18.00
C GLN A 30 9.44 -7.19 17.57
N ALA A 31 10.68 -7.64 17.68
CA ALA A 31 11.90 -6.85 17.46
C ALA A 31 12.05 -6.23 16.04
N GLN A 32 11.17 -6.57 15.10
CA GLN A 32 11.21 -6.11 13.70
C GLN A 32 9.96 -5.34 13.25
N ARG A 33 8.98 -5.14 14.13
CA ARG A 33 7.77 -4.35 13.81
C ARG A 33 7.86 -2.95 14.43
N GLN A 34 7.29 -1.97 13.73
CA GLN A 34 7.08 -0.61 14.25
C GLN A 34 5.67 -0.44 14.81
N ILE A 35 4.71 -1.28 14.40
CA ILE A 35 3.34 -1.24 14.90
C ILE A 35 3.05 -2.54 15.67
N CYS A 36 2.48 -2.43 16.87
CA CYS A 36 2.08 -3.59 17.65
C CYS A 36 0.79 -4.23 17.11
N SER A 37 0.60 -5.53 17.38
CA SER A 37 -0.56 -6.27 16.87
C SER A 37 -1.89 -5.63 17.27
N PHE A 38 -2.04 -5.19 18.52
CA PHE A 38 -3.28 -4.50 18.95
C PHE A 38 -3.61 -3.29 18.07
N CYS A 39 -2.61 -2.47 17.70
CA CYS A 39 -2.90 -1.31 16.86
C CYS A 39 -3.27 -1.70 15.43
N LEU A 40 -2.72 -2.81 14.92
CA LEU A 40 -3.08 -3.34 13.62
C LEU A 40 -4.44 -4.05 13.62
N GLU A 41 -4.90 -4.60 14.74
CA GLU A 41 -6.18 -5.31 14.82
C GLU A 41 -7.34 -4.40 15.19
N ASP A 42 -7.17 -3.57 16.22
CA ASP A 42 -8.30 -2.98 16.95
C ASP A 42 -8.35 -1.45 16.90
N ARG A 43 -7.30 -0.77 16.43
CA ARG A 43 -7.24 0.70 16.51
C ARG A 43 -7.99 1.42 15.40
N PHE A 44 -8.17 0.76 14.26
CA PHE A 44 -8.71 1.39 13.05
C PHE A 44 -9.99 0.69 12.60
N GLU A 45 -10.95 1.47 12.11
CA GLU A 45 -12.20 0.95 11.58
C GLU A 45 -11.96 0.25 10.23
N ASP A 46 -12.46 -0.98 10.05
CA ASP A 46 -12.40 -1.70 8.77
C ASP A 46 -13.22 -0.94 7.71
N ALA A 47 -12.61 -0.62 6.57
CA ALA A 47 -13.30 0.10 5.49
C ALA A 47 -14.27 -0.78 4.68
N ASN A 48 -14.16 -2.10 4.78
CA ASN A 48 -14.98 -3.04 4.03
C ASN A 48 -15.28 -4.30 4.87
N PRO A 49 -16.05 -4.16 5.96
CA PRO A 49 -16.32 -5.25 6.90
C PRO A 49 -17.11 -6.40 6.26
N ASN A 50 -17.89 -6.11 5.22
CA ASN A 50 -18.75 -7.08 4.53
C ASN A 50 -18.06 -7.81 3.37
N ASN A 51 -16.80 -7.49 3.06
CA ASN A 51 -16.06 -8.04 1.91
C ASN A 51 -16.77 -7.77 0.57
N GLU A 52 -17.34 -6.58 0.44
CA GLU A 52 -17.96 -6.10 -0.79
C GLU A 52 -16.92 -5.88 -1.88
N GLN A 53 -17.39 -5.76 -3.13
CA GLN A 53 -16.51 -5.60 -4.28
C GLN A 53 -15.66 -4.31 -4.22
N ALA A 54 -16.21 -3.25 -3.62
CA ALA A 54 -15.57 -1.97 -3.40
C ALA A 54 -15.66 -1.60 -1.91
N SER A 55 -14.67 -0.86 -1.39
CA SER A 55 -14.70 -0.31 -0.01
C SER A 55 -15.33 1.09 0.04
N SER A 56 -15.87 1.54 -1.07
CA SER A 56 -16.59 2.81 -1.22
C SER A 56 -17.73 2.63 -2.22
N ASP A 57 -18.68 3.55 -2.23
CA ASP A 57 -19.77 3.60 -3.21
C ASP A 57 -19.31 3.92 -4.66
N THR A 58 -18.01 3.86 -4.92
CA THR A 58 -17.45 4.13 -6.25
C THR A 58 -17.78 2.98 -7.19
N LEU A 59 -18.47 3.30 -8.29
CA LEU A 59 -18.65 2.36 -9.39
C LEU A 59 -17.29 2.00 -9.99
N LEU A 60 -16.96 0.71 -9.95
CA LEU A 60 -15.74 0.18 -10.54
C LEU A 60 -15.91 0.00 -12.06
N PRO A 61 -14.88 0.31 -12.86
CA PRO A 61 -14.83 -0.13 -14.25
C PRO A 61 -14.94 -1.66 -14.34
N GLU A 62 -15.48 -2.17 -15.46
CA GLU A 62 -15.81 -3.60 -15.64
C GLU A 62 -14.61 -4.53 -15.40
N GLU A 63 -13.41 -4.14 -15.84
CA GLU A 63 -12.18 -4.93 -15.70
C GLU A 63 -11.46 -4.73 -14.36
N VAL A 64 -11.96 -3.85 -13.49
CA VAL A 64 -11.52 -3.73 -12.10
C VAL A 64 -12.37 -4.65 -11.24
N LEU A 65 -11.85 -5.84 -10.96
CA LEU A 65 -12.58 -6.88 -10.24
C LEU A 65 -12.92 -6.46 -8.81
N PHE A 66 -11.95 -5.83 -8.13
CA PHE A 66 -12.09 -5.44 -6.72
C PHE A 66 -11.36 -4.14 -6.43
N GLN A 67 -11.93 -3.36 -5.51
CA GLN A 67 -11.25 -2.29 -4.81
C GLN A 67 -11.38 -2.51 -3.30
N HIS A 68 -10.27 -2.74 -2.64
CA HIS A 68 -10.24 -2.97 -1.20
C HIS A 68 -9.31 -1.98 -0.50
N ALA A 69 -9.84 -1.30 0.51
CA ALA A 69 -9.06 -0.56 1.48
C ALA A 69 -9.12 -1.28 2.82
N LEU A 70 -8.00 -1.36 3.52
CA LEU A 70 -7.94 -2.04 4.81
C LEU A 70 -8.75 -1.30 5.88
N TRP A 71 -8.59 0.02 5.99
CA TRP A 71 -9.26 0.84 7.01
C TRP A 71 -9.90 2.11 6.48
N ALA A 72 -10.88 2.63 7.21
CA ALA A 72 -11.43 3.96 6.99
C ALA A 72 -10.39 5.02 7.39
N PHE A 73 -10.21 6.04 6.56
CA PHE A 73 -9.24 7.10 6.80
C PHE A 73 -9.72 8.06 7.90
N ASP A 74 -8.92 8.22 8.95
CA ASP A 74 -9.24 9.06 10.10
C ASP A 74 -8.62 10.45 9.98
N LYS A 75 -9.39 11.43 9.47
CA LYS A 75 -8.88 12.78 9.33
C LYS A 75 -8.48 13.38 10.69
N GLY A 76 -7.20 13.68 10.87
CA GLY A 76 -6.59 14.17 12.10
C GLY A 76 -6.25 13.09 13.12
N GLY A 77 -6.51 11.82 12.80
CA GLY A 77 -6.30 10.67 13.66
C GLY A 77 -4.94 9.98 13.46
N ASP A 78 -4.87 8.79 14.03
CA ASP A 78 -3.66 7.99 14.12
C ASP A 78 -3.27 7.35 12.79
N LEU A 79 -4.22 6.90 11.97
CA LEU A 79 -3.91 6.32 10.66
C LEU A 79 -3.38 7.38 9.70
N GLN A 80 -3.97 8.58 9.70
CA GLN A 80 -3.39 9.72 8.98
C GLN A 80 -1.96 10.01 9.47
N HIS A 81 -1.71 9.97 10.77
CA HIS A 81 -0.38 10.22 11.33
C HIS A 81 0.63 9.15 10.89
N LEU A 82 0.28 7.86 10.94
CA LEU A 82 1.11 6.76 10.46
C LEU A 82 1.46 6.91 8.98
N LEU A 83 0.47 7.21 8.15
CA LEU A 83 0.67 7.41 6.72
C LEU A 83 1.50 8.66 6.43
N HIS A 84 1.41 9.69 7.26
CA HIS A 84 2.28 10.87 7.19
C HIS A 84 3.73 10.51 7.54
N GLN A 85 3.95 9.80 8.66
CA GLN A 85 5.28 9.33 9.06
C GLN A 85 5.91 8.44 7.98
N LEU A 86 5.14 7.53 7.39
CA LEU A 86 5.58 6.72 6.27
C LEU A 86 5.97 7.58 5.05
N LYS A 87 5.30 8.71 4.79
CA LYS A 87 5.59 9.56 3.62
C LYS A 87 6.74 10.53 3.81
N TYR A 88 7.01 10.96 5.04
CA TYR A 88 7.91 12.10 5.27
C TYR A 88 9.04 11.80 6.26
N ASP A 89 8.84 10.89 7.22
CA ASP A 89 9.82 10.59 8.27
C ASP A 89 10.68 9.36 7.96
N ARG A 90 10.52 8.80 6.75
CA ARG A 90 11.31 7.67 6.21
C ARG A 90 11.26 6.38 7.02
N LEU A 91 10.23 6.20 7.85
CA LEU A 91 10.00 4.97 8.61
C LEU A 91 9.42 3.88 7.70
N THR A 92 10.22 3.36 6.77
CA THR A 92 9.78 2.42 5.72
C THR A 92 9.22 1.11 6.27
N THR A 93 9.67 0.68 7.46
CA THR A 93 9.15 -0.51 8.14
C THR A 93 7.66 -0.38 8.49
N ILE A 94 7.14 0.84 8.69
CA ILE A 94 5.70 1.08 8.82
C ILE A 94 4.98 0.57 7.57
N GLY A 95 5.48 0.89 6.38
CA GLY A 95 4.90 0.43 5.13
C GLY A 95 4.85 -1.09 5.05
N VAL A 96 5.91 -1.77 5.48
CA VAL A 96 5.97 -3.24 5.50
C VAL A 96 4.95 -3.83 6.49
N ASP A 97 4.80 -3.26 7.68
CA ASP A 97 3.82 -3.72 8.66
C ASP A 97 2.38 -3.52 8.19
N LEU A 98 2.09 -2.35 7.63
CA LEU A 98 0.79 -2.03 7.02
C LEU A 98 0.47 -2.97 5.85
N GLY A 99 1.44 -3.18 4.96
CA GLY A 99 1.31 -4.08 3.83
C GLY A 99 1.07 -5.53 4.25
N ARG A 100 1.78 -6.01 5.29
CA ARG A 100 1.56 -7.36 5.82
C ARG A 100 0.15 -7.52 6.36
N LYS A 101 -0.35 -6.54 7.11
CA LYS A 101 -1.72 -6.57 7.63
C LYS A 101 -2.76 -6.54 6.51
N LEU A 102 -2.54 -5.74 5.46
CA LEU A 102 -3.36 -5.75 4.26
C LEU A 102 -3.35 -7.14 3.58
N GLY A 103 -2.18 -7.79 3.52
CA GLY A 103 -2.07 -9.15 2.99
C GLY A 103 -2.85 -10.19 3.79
N GLU A 104 -2.73 -10.15 5.12
CA GLU A 104 -3.50 -10.99 6.05
C GLU A 104 -5.01 -10.76 5.88
N ARG A 105 -5.45 -9.51 5.73
CA ARG A 105 -6.86 -9.17 5.47
C ARG A 105 -7.36 -9.72 4.14
N VAL A 106 -6.53 -9.66 3.09
CA VAL A 106 -6.85 -10.20 1.76
C VAL A 106 -6.89 -11.72 1.74
N GLN A 107 -6.02 -12.42 2.46
CA GLN A 107 -6.10 -13.89 2.60
C GLN A 107 -7.45 -14.33 3.19
N ASN A 108 -8.00 -13.54 4.12
CA ASN A 108 -9.31 -13.78 4.71
C ASN A 108 -10.48 -13.22 3.89
N HIS A 109 -10.20 -12.46 2.82
CA HIS A 109 -11.22 -11.97 1.91
C HIS A 109 -11.54 -13.06 0.88
N PRO A 110 -12.72 -13.69 0.90
CA PRO A 110 -12.99 -14.91 0.12
C PRO A 110 -12.81 -14.67 -1.39
N HIS A 111 -13.39 -13.60 -1.92
CA HIS A 111 -13.39 -13.33 -3.36
C HIS A 111 -12.03 -12.87 -3.91
N ILE A 112 -11.30 -12.01 -3.19
CA ILE A 112 -9.98 -11.54 -3.64
C ILE A 112 -8.95 -12.67 -3.53
N ASN A 113 -8.94 -13.42 -2.42
CA ASN A 113 -8.01 -14.54 -2.25
C ASN A 113 -8.21 -15.60 -3.34
N GLU A 114 -9.46 -15.95 -3.66
CA GLU A 114 -9.79 -16.87 -4.74
C GLU A 114 -9.23 -16.37 -6.09
N ALA A 115 -9.46 -15.09 -6.43
CA ALA A 115 -8.94 -14.51 -7.67
C ALA A 115 -7.40 -14.55 -7.76
N LEU A 116 -6.70 -14.33 -6.64
CA LEU A 116 -5.24 -14.36 -6.58
C LEU A 116 -4.66 -15.78 -6.63
N GLN A 117 -5.39 -16.80 -6.17
CA GLN A 117 -4.95 -18.19 -6.21
C GLN A 117 -5.15 -18.86 -7.58
N GLN A 118 -6.22 -18.47 -8.30
CA GLN A 118 -6.59 -19.11 -9.56
C GLN A 118 -5.82 -18.58 -10.77
N LYS A 119 -5.24 -17.37 -10.69
CA LYS A 119 -4.68 -16.68 -11.86
C LYS A 119 -3.23 -16.26 -11.68
N ASN A 120 -2.57 -16.04 -12.82
CA ASN A 120 -1.24 -15.44 -12.88
C ASN A 120 -1.33 -13.96 -12.49
N ALA A 121 -1.08 -13.65 -11.22
CA ALA A 121 -1.15 -12.29 -10.69
C ALA A 121 0.24 -11.67 -10.47
N VAL A 122 0.31 -10.34 -10.60
CA VAL A 122 1.53 -9.55 -10.35
C VAL A 122 1.22 -8.33 -9.50
N ILE A 123 2.08 -8.04 -8.53
CA ILE A 123 1.93 -6.87 -7.65
C ILE A 123 2.58 -5.66 -8.33
N LEU A 124 1.82 -4.59 -8.48
CA LEU A 124 2.28 -3.29 -8.98
C LEU A 124 2.06 -2.22 -7.91
N PRO A 125 3.12 -1.81 -7.19
CA PRO A 125 3.04 -0.62 -6.36
C PRO A 125 2.87 0.61 -7.25
N VAL A 126 1.95 1.51 -6.88
CA VAL A 126 1.68 2.73 -7.66
C VAL A 126 2.98 3.51 -7.89
N PRO A 127 3.37 3.75 -9.17
CA PRO A 127 4.63 4.43 -9.45
C PRO A 127 4.64 5.87 -8.93
N LEU A 128 5.69 6.20 -8.19
CA LEU A 128 5.94 7.56 -7.73
C LEU A 128 6.66 8.37 -8.82
N HIS A 129 6.24 9.61 -9.04
CA HIS A 129 6.91 10.49 -10.00
C HIS A 129 8.37 10.76 -9.58
N TYR A 130 9.30 10.83 -10.53
CA TYR A 130 10.75 10.87 -10.27
C TYR A 130 11.17 12.02 -9.34
N LEU A 131 10.53 13.20 -9.43
CA LEU A 131 10.81 14.33 -8.54
C LEU A 131 10.41 14.02 -7.08
N LYS A 132 9.27 13.36 -6.88
CA LYS A 132 8.81 12.94 -5.54
C LYS A 132 9.71 11.83 -5.00
N PHE A 133 10.12 10.89 -5.86
CA PHE A 133 11.08 9.85 -5.48
C PHE A 133 12.43 10.44 -5.06
N ARG A 134 12.96 11.41 -5.81
CA ARG A 134 14.21 12.12 -5.45
C ARG A 134 14.12 12.85 -4.10
N TYR A 135 13.00 13.51 -3.84
CA TYR A 135 12.79 14.23 -2.58
C TYR A 135 12.64 13.27 -1.39
N ARG A 136 11.80 12.24 -1.55
CA ARG A 136 11.44 11.28 -0.48
C ARG A 136 12.54 10.24 -0.24
N GLY A 137 13.25 9.83 -1.28
CA GLY A 137 14.30 8.79 -1.27
C GLY A 137 13.79 7.35 -1.45
N PHE A 138 12.47 7.14 -1.42
CA PHE A 138 11.82 5.83 -1.58
C PHE A 138 10.38 5.99 -2.11
N ASN A 139 9.73 4.87 -2.45
CA ASN A 139 8.31 4.80 -2.81
C ASN A 139 7.54 4.09 -1.69
N GLN A 140 6.64 4.80 -1.00
CA GLN A 140 5.83 4.25 0.09
C GLN A 140 4.94 3.08 -0.37
N ALA A 141 4.39 3.16 -1.58
CA ALA A 141 3.58 2.09 -2.15
C ALA A 141 4.41 0.82 -2.35
N PHE A 142 5.71 0.96 -2.65
CA PHE A 142 6.63 -0.17 -2.79
C PHE A 142 6.91 -0.85 -1.43
N GLU A 143 7.06 -0.09 -0.35
CA GLU A 143 7.22 -0.66 1.00
C GLU A 143 5.95 -1.38 1.48
N ILE A 144 4.76 -0.85 1.14
CA ILE A 144 3.48 -1.53 1.37
C ILE A 144 3.41 -2.81 0.54
N ALA A 145 3.76 -2.75 -0.75
CA ALA A 145 3.76 -3.92 -1.63
C ALA A 145 4.73 -5.02 -1.16
N LYS A 146 5.88 -4.67 -0.57
CA LYS A 146 6.77 -5.65 0.08
C LYS A 146 6.09 -6.39 1.22
N GLY A 147 5.43 -5.64 2.11
CA GLY A 147 4.68 -6.22 3.22
C GLY A 147 3.58 -7.14 2.72
N PHE A 148 2.79 -6.68 1.75
CA PHE A 148 1.71 -7.43 1.14
C PHE A 148 2.22 -8.72 0.46
N GLY A 149 3.23 -8.60 -0.41
CA GLY A 149 3.83 -9.74 -1.11
C GLY A 149 4.47 -10.76 -0.17
N SER A 150 4.93 -10.35 1.02
CA SER A 150 5.47 -11.30 2.01
C SER A 150 4.44 -12.31 2.55
N VAL A 151 3.15 -12.01 2.39
CA VAL A 151 2.03 -12.89 2.76
C VAL A 151 1.67 -13.87 1.63
N PHE A 152 2.04 -13.57 0.38
CA PHE A 152 1.72 -14.37 -0.80
C PHE A 152 3.01 -14.81 -1.51
N SER A 153 3.51 -16.00 -1.18
CA SER A 153 4.79 -16.52 -1.70
C SER A 153 4.86 -16.64 -3.22
N GLU A 154 3.73 -16.85 -3.88
CA GLU A 154 3.64 -17.02 -5.34
C GLU A 154 3.58 -15.68 -6.10
N LEU A 155 3.28 -14.56 -5.41
CA LEU A 155 3.08 -13.27 -6.05
C LEU A 155 4.38 -12.47 -6.11
N ASN A 156 4.80 -12.18 -7.34
CA ASN A 156 5.97 -11.34 -7.58
C ASN A 156 5.58 -9.86 -7.67
N ILE A 157 6.43 -9.00 -7.11
CA ILE A 157 6.37 -7.55 -7.34
C ILE A 157 7.05 -7.26 -8.68
N CYS A 158 6.37 -6.54 -9.58
CA CYS A 158 6.94 -6.17 -10.87
C CYS A 158 8.18 -5.27 -10.71
N ASN A 159 8.97 -5.15 -11.78
CA ASN A 159 10.11 -4.25 -11.74
C ASN A 159 9.62 -2.79 -11.71
N ILE A 160 10.21 -1.96 -10.86
CA ILE A 160 9.88 -0.54 -10.74
C ILE A 160 10.02 0.26 -12.05
N LYS A 161 10.73 -0.28 -13.05
CA LYS A 161 10.90 0.32 -14.38
C LYS A 161 9.83 -0.14 -15.38
N ASP A 162 9.07 -1.19 -15.07
CA ASP A 162 8.05 -1.76 -15.98
C ASP A 162 6.88 -0.79 -16.20
N VAL A 163 6.57 0.05 -15.20
CA VAL A 163 5.62 1.16 -15.32
C VAL A 163 6.20 2.41 -14.67
N VAL A 164 6.17 3.52 -15.39
CA VAL A 164 6.68 4.81 -14.90
C VAL A 164 5.59 5.87 -14.87
N ARG A 165 5.64 6.74 -13.88
CA ARG A 165 4.79 7.94 -13.81
C ARG A 165 5.50 9.11 -14.49
N THR A 166 4.96 9.56 -15.61
CA THR A 166 5.55 10.60 -16.47
C THR A 166 5.13 12.01 -16.06
N LYS A 167 3.93 12.17 -15.50
CA LYS A 167 3.41 13.48 -15.08
C LYS A 167 3.60 13.71 -13.57
N ASN A 168 4.18 14.85 -13.22
CA ASN A 168 4.22 15.31 -11.83
C ASN A 168 2.86 15.92 -11.45
N THR A 169 1.84 15.09 -11.24
CA THR A 169 0.59 15.65 -10.73
C THR A 169 0.79 16.04 -9.27
N ARG A 170 0.83 17.36 -9.02
CA ARG A 170 0.69 17.90 -7.67
C ARG A 170 -0.69 17.52 -7.17
N THR A 171 -0.77 17.02 -5.93
CA THR A 171 -2.02 16.94 -5.17
C THR A 171 -2.48 18.38 -4.94
N GLN A 172 -3.22 18.93 -5.91
CA GLN A 172 -3.75 20.27 -5.80
C GLN A 172 -5.11 20.16 -5.10
N THR A 173 -5.09 20.41 -3.80
CA THR A 173 -6.25 20.88 -3.04
C THR A 173 -6.82 22.10 -3.76
N GLY A 174 -8.07 22.01 -4.26
CA GLY A 174 -8.79 23.16 -4.83
C GLY A 174 -9.23 23.08 -6.29
N PHE A 175 -8.99 21.98 -7.03
CA PHE A 175 -9.52 21.84 -8.40
C PHE A 175 -10.78 20.99 -8.47
N SER A 176 -11.72 21.40 -9.34
CA SER A 176 -12.94 20.67 -9.70
C SER A 176 -12.63 19.25 -10.19
N LEU A 177 -13.59 18.34 -10.02
CA LEU A 177 -13.52 16.93 -10.43
C LEU A 177 -13.05 16.79 -11.90
N GLU A 178 -13.55 17.63 -12.80
CA GLU A 178 -13.19 17.65 -14.23
C GLU A 178 -11.72 17.98 -14.50
N LYS A 179 -11.16 18.98 -13.79
CA LYS A 179 -9.73 19.32 -13.89
C LYS A 179 -8.84 18.25 -13.26
N ARG A 180 -9.35 17.46 -12.31
CA ARG A 180 -8.62 16.29 -11.79
C ARG A 180 -8.52 15.17 -12.83
N LEU A 181 -9.60 14.89 -13.55
CA LEU A 181 -9.62 13.87 -14.61
C LEU A 181 -8.70 14.22 -15.78
N GLN A 182 -8.72 15.47 -16.27
CA GLN A 182 -7.84 15.92 -17.35
C GLN A 182 -6.34 15.93 -16.97
N ASN A 183 -6.01 16.21 -15.70
CA ASN A 183 -4.61 16.29 -15.27
C ASN A 183 -3.96 14.91 -15.01
N ILE A 184 -4.76 13.87 -14.78
CA ILE A 184 -4.26 12.52 -14.49
C ILE A 184 -4.18 11.67 -15.77
N SER A 185 -4.98 11.97 -16.81
CA SER A 185 -4.88 11.29 -18.10
C SER A 185 -3.43 11.25 -18.63
N ASP A 186 -2.98 10.10 -19.12
CA ASP A 186 -1.62 9.82 -19.60
C ASP A 186 -0.52 10.08 -18.57
N ALA A 187 -0.82 9.96 -17.28
CA ALA A 187 0.19 10.12 -16.21
C ALA A 187 1.13 8.92 -16.09
N PHE A 188 0.79 7.77 -16.67
CA PHE A 188 1.56 6.53 -16.59
C PHE A 188 1.95 6.00 -17.97
N THR A 189 3.05 5.25 -18.02
CA THR A 189 3.50 4.58 -19.23
C THR A 189 4.06 3.22 -18.87
N VAL A 190 3.50 2.17 -19.47
CA VAL A 190 4.05 0.81 -19.40
C VAL A 190 5.25 0.71 -20.33
N LYS A 191 6.40 0.34 -19.78
CA LYS A 191 7.67 0.14 -20.51
C LYS A 191 7.91 -1.32 -20.85
N ASN A 192 7.31 -2.23 -20.10
CA ASN A 192 7.44 -3.68 -20.31
C ASN A 192 6.04 -4.31 -20.31
N LYS A 193 5.46 -4.44 -21.50
CA LYS A 193 4.11 -4.99 -21.68
C LYS A 193 4.01 -6.45 -21.22
N SER A 194 5.04 -7.26 -21.49
CA SER A 194 5.07 -8.68 -21.10
C SER A 194 5.05 -8.90 -19.58
N ALA A 195 5.37 -7.88 -18.78
CA ALA A 195 5.23 -7.99 -17.33
C ALA A 195 3.76 -8.10 -16.88
N PHE A 196 2.81 -7.59 -17.68
CA PHE A 196 1.38 -7.44 -17.32
C PHE A 196 0.41 -8.18 -18.26
N ALA A 197 0.80 -8.44 -19.51
CA ALA A 197 -0.08 -9.06 -20.49
C ALA A 197 -0.64 -10.42 -20.01
N GLY A 198 -1.97 -10.57 -20.05
CA GLY A 198 -2.69 -11.78 -19.61
C GLY A 198 -2.63 -12.06 -18.11
N LYS A 199 -2.33 -11.05 -17.28
CA LYS A 199 -2.22 -11.19 -15.82
C LYS A 199 -3.28 -10.38 -15.09
N ILE A 200 -3.63 -10.82 -13.89
CA ILE A 200 -4.26 -9.93 -12.90
C ILE A 200 -3.18 -8.99 -12.36
N VAL A 201 -3.40 -7.69 -12.44
CA VAL A 201 -2.48 -6.71 -11.84
C VAL A 201 -3.06 -6.21 -10.52
N VAL A 202 -2.34 -6.47 -9.42
CA VAL A 202 -2.68 -6.01 -8.08
C VAL A 202 -2.00 -4.67 -7.84
N ILE A 203 -2.76 -3.59 -8.03
CA ILE A 203 -2.31 -2.22 -7.77
C ILE A 203 -2.31 -1.98 -6.26
N VAL A 204 -1.17 -1.61 -5.70
CA VAL A 204 -1.01 -1.30 -4.27
C VAL A 204 -0.68 0.18 -4.08
N ASP A 205 -1.46 0.90 -3.26
CA ASP A 205 -1.22 2.30 -2.88
C ASP A 205 -1.47 2.54 -1.38
N ASP A 206 -1.17 3.75 -0.90
CA ASP A 206 -1.40 4.11 0.49
C ASP A 206 -2.86 4.52 0.79
N VAL A 207 -3.47 5.40 -0.01
CA VAL A 207 -4.83 5.90 0.23
C VAL A 207 -5.65 5.91 -1.06
N PHE A 208 -6.81 5.27 -1.04
CA PHE A 208 -7.85 5.43 -2.05
C PHE A 208 -8.71 6.64 -1.68
N THR A 209 -8.82 7.59 -2.62
CA THR A 209 -9.70 8.76 -2.48
C THR A 209 -10.81 8.67 -3.52
N THR A 210 -10.71 9.42 -4.62
CA THR A 210 -11.61 9.31 -5.77
C THR A 210 -11.23 8.19 -6.74
N GLY A 211 -10.22 7.37 -6.40
CA GLY A 211 -9.65 6.37 -7.31
C GLY A 211 -8.96 6.90 -8.57
N ALA A 212 -8.86 8.22 -8.79
CA ALA A 212 -8.42 8.76 -10.08
C ALA A 212 -7.01 8.28 -10.48
N THR A 213 -6.07 8.21 -9.53
CA THR A 213 -4.71 7.70 -9.80
C THR A 213 -4.73 6.21 -10.15
N THR A 214 -5.47 5.40 -9.39
CA THR A 214 -5.51 3.95 -9.56
C THR A 214 -6.31 3.54 -10.80
N PHE A 215 -7.38 4.28 -11.14
CA PHE A 215 -8.16 4.04 -12.35
C PHE A 215 -7.41 4.44 -13.63
N GLU A 216 -6.66 5.53 -13.62
CA GLU A 216 -5.78 5.86 -14.76
C GLU A 216 -4.71 4.78 -14.96
N LEU A 217 -4.10 4.32 -13.86
CA LEU A 217 -3.12 3.25 -13.91
C LEU A 217 -3.76 1.95 -14.42
N ALA A 218 -4.95 1.60 -13.94
CA ALA A 218 -5.74 0.48 -14.41
C ALA A 218 -5.98 0.57 -15.93
N GLN A 219 -6.48 1.70 -16.43
CA GLN A 219 -6.68 1.91 -17.87
C GLN A 219 -5.38 1.77 -18.68
N THR A 220 -4.26 2.28 -18.16
CA THR A 220 -2.96 2.16 -18.81
C THR A 220 -2.51 0.70 -18.92
N LEU A 221 -2.77 -0.11 -17.89
CA LEU A 221 -2.44 -1.53 -17.85
C LEU A 221 -3.36 -2.37 -18.75
N LEU A 222 -4.66 -2.08 -18.76
CA LEU A 222 -5.64 -2.74 -19.63
C LEU A 222 -5.32 -2.48 -21.11
N LYS A 223 -4.94 -1.25 -21.48
CA LYS A 223 -4.40 -0.93 -22.83
C LYS A 223 -3.10 -1.69 -23.14
N SER A 224 -2.42 -2.18 -22.11
CA SER A 224 -1.21 -2.99 -22.21
C SER A 224 -1.51 -4.50 -22.08
N GLU A 225 -2.75 -4.92 -22.30
CA GLU A 225 -3.25 -6.31 -22.28
C GLU A 225 -3.24 -6.98 -20.91
N ALA A 226 -3.22 -6.22 -19.80
CA ALA A 226 -3.59 -6.80 -18.51
C ALA A 226 -4.98 -7.44 -18.60
N GLU A 227 -5.16 -8.61 -17.99
CA GLU A 227 -6.43 -9.34 -18.04
C GLU A 227 -7.48 -8.64 -17.17
N SER A 228 -7.08 -8.24 -15.97
CA SER A 228 -7.96 -7.59 -15.00
C SER A 228 -7.15 -6.92 -13.90
N ILE A 229 -7.81 -6.08 -13.10
CA ILE A 229 -7.18 -5.24 -12.10
C ILE A 229 -7.82 -5.48 -10.72
N ILE A 230 -6.98 -5.51 -9.70
CA ILE A 230 -7.38 -5.46 -8.28
C ILE A 230 -6.68 -4.26 -7.66
N ILE A 231 -7.43 -3.40 -6.96
CA ILE A 231 -6.88 -2.21 -6.30
C ILE A 231 -6.88 -2.44 -4.80
N LEU A 232 -5.72 -2.40 -4.17
CA LEU A 232 -5.54 -2.56 -2.73
C LEU A 232 -4.90 -1.31 -2.13
N THR A 233 -5.48 -0.79 -1.05
CA THR A 233 -4.95 0.38 -0.34
C THR A 233 -4.99 0.21 1.17
N ILE A 234 -4.19 0.99 1.90
CA ILE A 234 -4.23 0.96 3.37
C ILE A 234 -5.46 1.70 3.88
N ALA A 235 -5.84 2.82 3.26
CA ALA A 235 -6.97 3.61 3.73
C ALA A 235 -7.93 4.05 2.64
N GLN A 236 -9.22 4.13 2.97
CA GLN A 236 -10.27 4.75 2.16
C GLN A 236 -10.65 6.10 2.77
N ALA A 237 -10.53 7.19 2.00
CA ALA A 237 -10.88 8.54 2.43
C ALA A 237 -12.09 9.12 1.71
#